data_AF-A0A7C3BVU6-F1
#
_entry.id   AF-A0A7C3BVU6-F1
#
_cell.length_a   1.000
_cell.length_b   1.000
_cell.length_c   1.000
_cell.angle_alpha   90.00
_cell.angle_beta   90.00
_cell.angle_gamma   90.00
#
_symmetry.space_group_name_H-M   'P 1'
#
loop_
_entity.id
_entity.type
_entity.pdbx_description
1 polymer ?
#
loop_
_entity_poly.entity_id
_entity_poly.type
_entity_poly.pdbx_seq_one_letter_code
_entity_poly.pdbx_strand_id
1 'polypeptide(L)'
;MLNKSQPVEIIGVDADTLEKDETFPEAYAFYIELSDEPDNIWRSYLAKWNNALNAMQRKIEVVRDRLRLVFVYGDNIQNYDKYATQLVKWVNERVMEYNKKVDSLEKIELGKQGGSQTKEEEIRHQLKQLAPEPLPAAIEVTVKELASAYETDEETAGERFGNKILKVTGLVERIEVKDTLDINYITISEEGDLLQSVRCMFDKEHEDELNQLTKGQTVTVQGKFSGSIVQLRMIHCILVR
;
A
#
# COMPACT_ATOMS: atom_id res chain seq x y z
N MET A 1 -9.32 3.54 14.16
CA MET A 1 -9.31 3.56 15.64
C MET A 1 -10.45 2.68 16.09
N LEU A 2 -10.21 1.77 17.03
CA LEU A 2 -11.28 0.93 17.55
C LEU A 2 -12.15 1.81 18.46
N ASN A 3 -13.48 1.74 18.32
CA ASN A 3 -14.38 2.63 19.06
C ASN A 3 -14.39 2.26 20.54
N LYS A 4 -13.78 3.11 21.38
CA LYS A 4 -13.91 3.04 22.84
C LYS A 4 -15.29 3.53 23.26
N SER A 5 -15.76 3.03 24.40
CA SER A 5 -17.04 3.39 24.98
C SER A 5 -16.84 4.18 26.27
N GLN A 6 -17.67 5.18 26.54
CA GLN A 6 -17.54 5.98 27.76
C GLN A 6 -18.41 5.41 28.88
N PRO A 7 -17.89 5.27 30.12
CA PRO A 7 -18.74 5.02 31.28
C PRO A 7 -19.62 6.26 31.55
N VAL A 8 -20.79 6.05 32.13
CA VAL A 8 -21.73 7.12 32.50
C VAL A 8 -22.00 7.08 34.00
N GLU A 9 -22.21 8.23 34.62
CA GLU A 9 -22.53 8.34 36.04
C GLU A 9 -23.99 8.71 36.22
N ILE A 10 -24.60 8.27 37.33
CA ILE A 10 -25.91 8.79 37.75
C ILE A 10 -25.68 10.16 38.37
N ILE A 11 -26.28 11.20 37.79
CA ILE A 11 -26.12 12.59 38.27
C ILE A 11 -27.34 13.10 39.02
N GLY A 12 -28.48 12.43 38.88
CA GLY A 12 -29.72 12.87 39.51
C GLY A 12 -30.87 11.91 39.26
N VAL A 13 -32.00 12.23 39.88
CA VAL A 13 -33.30 11.60 39.63
C VAL A 13 -34.24 12.71 39.19
N ASP A 14 -34.89 12.53 38.05
CA ASP A 14 -35.92 13.45 37.59
C ASP A 14 -37.18 13.24 38.44
N ALA A 15 -37.34 14.10 39.45
CA ALA A 15 -38.46 14.04 40.38
C ALA A 15 -39.74 14.67 39.82
N ASP A 16 -39.65 15.44 38.74
CA ASP A 16 -40.76 16.19 38.16
C ASP A 16 -41.47 15.39 37.06
N THR A 17 -40.75 14.47 36.42
CA THR A 17 -41.27 13.64 35.33
C THR A 17 -41.67 12.25 35.82
N LEU A 18 -42.97 12.10 36.12
CA LEU A 18 -43.61 10.82 36.36
C LEU A 18 -44.60 10.52 35.24
N GLU A 19 -44.48 9.35 34.62
CA GLU A 19 -45.36 8.93 33.54
C GLU A 19 -46.06 7.61 33.86
N LYS A 20 -47.25 7.43 33.30
CA LYS A 20 -47.96 6.14 33.37
C LYS A 20 -47.37 5.21 32.31
N ASP A 21 -47.07 3.96 32.67
CA ASP A 21 -46.57 3.00 31.71
C ASP A 21 -47.70 2.49 30.80
N GLU A 22 -47.48 2.51 29.49
CA GLU A 22 -48.48 2.09 28.50
C GLU A 22 -48.60 0.56 28.40
N THR A 23 -47.59 -0.18 28.85
CA THR A 23 -47.54 -1.66 28.78
C THR A 23 -48.21 -2.28 30.01
N PHE A 24 -48.09 -1.64 31.18
CA PHE A 24 -48.57 -2.16 32.46
C PHE A 24 -49.51 -1.15 33.15
N PRO A 25 -50.83 -1.41 33.22
CA PRO A 25 -51.82 -0.42 33.68
C PRO A 25 -51.63 0.17 35.09
N GLU A 26 -50.99 -0.59 35.99
CA GLU A 26 -50.71 -0.21 37.39
C GLU A 26 -49.27 0.28 37.62
N ALA A 27 -48.48 0.38 36.54
CA ALA A 27 -47.10 0.80 36.62
C ALA A 27 -46.91 2.25 36.19
N TYR A 28 -45.90 2.87 36.78
CA TYR A 28 -45.42 4.19 36.45
C TYR A 28 -43.94 4.08 36.07
N ALA A 29 -43.43 5.07 35.36
CA ALA A 29 -42.02 5.20 35.11
C ALA A 29 -41.50 6.56 35.58
N PHE A 30 -40.28 6.53 36.10
CA PHE A 30 -39.50 7.72 36.44
C PHE A 30 -38.15 7.65 35.73
N TYR A 31 -37.45 8.77 35.72
CA TYR A 31 -36.18 8.88 35.02
C TYR A 31 -35.02 9.12 35.98
N ILE A 32 -33.91 8.43 35.73
CA ILE A 32 -32.62 8.70 36.34
C ILE A 32 -31.76 9.42 35.31
N GLU A 33 -31.17 10.53 35.70
CA GLU A 33 -30.32 11.35 34.85
C GLU A 33 -28.91 10.80 34.84
N LEU A 34 -28.33 10.68 33.64
CA LEU A 34 -26.97 10.23 33.41
C LEU A 34 -26.07 11.40 33.01
N SER A 35 -24.77 11.26 33.27
CA SER A 35 -23.78 12.27 32.90
C SER A 35 -23.62 12.48 31.39
N ASP A 36 -24.01 11.49 30.58
CA ASP A 36 -23.94 11.53 29.11
C ASP A 36 -24.92 10.48 28.51
N GLU A 37 -25.17 10.55 27.20
CA GLU A 37 -25.94 9.55 26.47
C GLU A 37 -25.14 8.23 26.32
N PRO A 38 -25.62 7.10 26.86
CA PRO A 38 -24.93 5.83 26.71
C PRO A 38 -24.84 5.39 25.25
N ASP A 39 -23.63 5.05 24.81
CA ASP A 39 -23.39 4.56 23.46
C ASP A 39 -23.86 3.11 23.26
N ASN A 40 -23.71 2.60 22.03
CA ASN A 40 -24.15 1.26 21.65
C ASN A 40 -23.44 0.14 22.42
N ILE A 41 -22.17 0.32 22.82
CA ILE A 41 -21.42 -0.68 23.57
C ILE A 41 -21.95 -0.74 25.00
N TRP A 42 -22.14 0.42 25.64
CA TRP A 42 -22.73 0.51 26.97
C TRP A 42 -24.14 -0.13 26.98
N ARG A 43 -25.00 0.26 26.01
CA ARG A 43 -26.36 -0.30 25.84
C ARG A 43 -26.34 -1.82 25.63
N SER A 44 -25.34 -2.36 24.93
CA SER A 44 -25.21 -3.80 24.72
C SER A 44 -24.94 -4.58 26.02
N TYR A 45 -24.21 -3.99 26.96
CA TYR A 45 -23.96 -4.58 28.27
C TYR A 45 -25.18 -4.48 29.17
N LEU A 46 -25.89 -3.34 29.16
CA LEU A 46 -27.19 -3.20 29.83
C LEU A 46 -28.17 -4.28 29.38
N ALA A 47 -28.30 -4.51 28.06
CA ALA A 47 -29.21 -5.52 27.52
C ALA A 47 -28.91 -6.94 28.04
N LYS A 48 -27.62 -7.27 28.25
CA LYS A 48 -27.21 -8.58 28.82
C LYS A 48 -27.64 -8.73 30.28
N TRP A 49 -27.56 -7.66 31.06
CA TRP A 49 -28.05 -7.65 32.44
C TRP A 49 -29.57 -7.82 32.50
N ASN A 50 -30.30 -7.10 31.65
CA ASN A 50 -31.76 -7.21 31.57
C ASN A 50 -32.22 -8.63 31.18
N ASN A 51 -31.54 -9.27 30.22
CA ASN A 51 -31.86 -10.65 29.81
C ASN A 51 -31.57 -11.71 30.90
N ALA A 52 -30.60 -11.45 31.78
CA ALA A 52 -30.30 -12.33 32.91
C ALA A 52 -31.38 -12.25 34.00
N LEU A 53 -32.19 -11.19 34.00
CA LEU A 53 -33.23 -10.90 34.97
C LEU A 53 -34.61 -10.98 34.31
N ASN A 54 -34.99 -12.17 33.83
CA ASN A 54 -36.38 -12.52 33.45
C ASN A 54 -37.35 -12.47 34.66
N ALA A 55 -37.36 -11.36 35.40
CA ALA A 55 -38.36 -11.02 36.37
C ALA A 55 -39.18 -9.87 35.78
N MET A 56 -40.42 -10.18 35.41
CA MET A 56 -41.48 -9.35 34.81
C MET A 56 -41.77 -7.98 35.47
N GLN A 57 -40.96 -7.50 36.42
CA GLN A 57 -41.30 -6.39 37.31
C GLN A 57 -40.39 -5.15 37.20
N ARG A 58 -39.31 -5.16 36.38
CA ARG A 58 -38.31 -4.07 36.37
C ARG A 58 -37.78 -3.76 34.97
N LYS A 59 -38.64 -3.20 34.12
CA LYS A 59 -38.24 -2.74 32.79
C LYS A 59 -37.37 -1.49 32.92
N ILE A 60 -36.13 -1.57 32.43
CA ILE A 60 -35.20 -0.42 32.36
C ILE A 60 -34.82 -0.17 30.90
N GLU A 61 -35.01 1.06 30.45
CA GLU A 61 -34.75 1.49 29.08
C GLU A 61 -33.87 2.74 29.08
N VAL A 62 -32.96 2.86 28.11
CA VAL A 62 -32.15 4.06 27.93
C VAL A 62 -32.86 5.00 26.96
N VAL A 63 -33.25 6.18 27.44
CA VAL A 63 -33.89 7.25 26.67
C VAL A 63 -32.94 8.44 26.67
N ARG A 64 -32.18 8.62 25.58
CA ARG A 64 -31.09 9.61 25.49
C ARG A 64 -30.09 9.45 26.65
N ASP A 65 -29.86 10.50 27.41
CA ASP A 65 -29.04 10.64 28.62
C ASP A 65 -29.79 10.26 29.91
N ARG A 66 -30.90 9.51 29.80
CA ARG A 66 -31.70 9.10 30.96
C ARG A 66 -31.98 7.60 30.97
N LEU A 67 -32.07 7.02 32.16
CA LEU A 67 -32.64 5.69 32.35
C LEU A 67 -34.10 5.83 32.74
N ARG A 68 -34.98 5.25 31.94
CA ARG A 68 -36.40 5.08 32.25
C ARG A 68 -36.57 3.81 33.07
N LEU A 69 -37.08 3.92 34.28
CA LEU A 69 -37.32 2.80 35.19
C LEU A 69 -38.82 2.64 35.45
N VAL A 70 -39.36 1.47 35.10
CA VAL A 70 -40.76 1.12 35.37
C VAL A 70 -40.87 0.48 36.75
N PHE A 71 -41.84 0.93 37.56
CA PHE A 71 -42.17 0.43 38.89
C PHE A 71 -43.69 0.37 39.11
N VAL A 72 -44.14 -0.44 40.07
CA VAL A 72 -45.57 -0.55 40.45
C VAL A 72 -45.84 0.28 41.70
N TYR A 73 -46.97 1.00 41.72
CA TYR A 73 -47.37 1.77 42.90
C TYR A 73 -47.58 0.86 44.13
N GLY A 74 -46.98 1.25 45.26
CA GLY A 74 -46.95 0.44 46.49
C GLY A 74 -45.64 -0.30 46.73
N ASP A 75 -44.77 -0.40 45.71
CA ASP A 75 -43.40 -0.89 45.90
C ASP A 75 -42.50 0.16 46.57
N ASN A 76 -41.42 -0.31 47.20
CA ASN A 76 -40.40 0.58 47.77
C ASN A 76 -39.50 1.15 46.66
N ILE A 77 -39.73 2.42 46.30
CA ILE A 77 -38.98 3.14 45.27
C ILE A 77 -37.46 3.17 45.52
N GLN A 78 -37.02 3.14 46.79
CA GLN A 78 -35.59 3.11 47.15
C GLN A 78 -34.87 1.85 46.63
N ASN A 79 -35.62 0.75 46.44
CA ASN A 79 -35.06 -0.47 45.84
C ASN A 79 -34.71 -0.26 44.36
N TYR A 80 -35.46 0.59 43.65
CA TYR A 80 -35.25 0.88 42.24
C TYR A 80 -34.03 1.78 42.04
N ASP A 81 -33.86 2.79 42.89
CA ASP A 81 -32.66 3.64 42.92
C ASP A 81 -31.37 2.82 43.21
N LYS A 82 -31.41 2.01 44.27
CA LYS A 82 -30.30 1.10 44.60
C LYS A 82 -29.99 0.13 43.47
N TYR A 83 -31.03 -0.38 42.82
CA TYR A 83 -30.88 -1.29 41.69
C TYR A 83 -30.26 -0.59 40.47
N ALA A 84 -30.71 0.62 40.13
CA ALA A 84 -30.12 1.44 39.06
C ALA A 84 -28.64 1.72 39.33
N THR A 85 -28.29 2.07 40.56
CA THR A 85 -26.91 2.32 40.98
C THR A 85 -26.03 1.09 40.79
N GLN A 86 -26.49 -0.09 41.23
CA GLN A 86 -25.76 -1.34 41.04
C GLN A 86 -25.60 -1.70 39.57
N LEU A 87 -26.65 -1.50 38.79
CA LEU A 87 -26.67 -1.75 37.36
C LEU A 87 -25.67 -0.85 36.62
N VAL A 88 -25.73 0.47 36.81
CA VAL A 88 -24.82 1.42 36.15
C VAL A 88 -23.37 1.10 36.52
N LYS A 89 -23.10 0.84 37.80
CA LYS A 89 -21.77 0.39 38.25
C LYS A 89 -21.32 -0.87 37.51
N TRP A 90 -22.18 -1.89 37.46
CA TRP A 90 -21.87 -3.16 36.79
C TRP A 90 -21.58 -2.96 35.30
N VAL A 91 -22.36 -2.13 34.60
CA VAL A 91 -22.15 -1.85 33.17
C VAL A 91 -20.85 -1.09 32.95
N ASN A 92 -20.57 -0.06 33.75
CA ASN A 92 -19.34 0.71 33.67
C ASN A 92 -18.10 -0.16 33.87
N GLU A 93 -18.12 -1.12 34.80
CA GLU A 93 -17.04 -2.09 34.97
C GLU A 93 -16.75 -2.87 33.67
N ARG A 94 -17.79 -3.34 32.96
CA ARG A 94 -17.61 -4.05 31.67
C ARG A 94 -17.11 -3.13 30.57
N VAL A 95 -17.58 -1.89 30.53
CA VAL A 95 -17.11 -0.88 29.55
C VAL A 95 -15.63 -0.58 29.78
N MET A 96 -15.20 -0.44 31.03
CA MET A 96 -13.78 -0.28 31.36
C MET A 96 -12.95 -1.51 30.96
N GLU A 97 -13.44 -2.73 31.17
CA GLU A 97 -12.77 -3.95 30.71
C GLU A 97 -12.70 -4.03 29.18
N TYR A 98 -13.76 -3.63 28.47
CA TYR A 98 -13.79 -3.55 27.02
C TYR A 98 -12.74 -2.55 26.52
N ASN A 99 -12.68 -1.35 27.10
CA ASN A 99 -11.72 -0.33 26.72
C ASN A 99 -10.28 -0.79 26.94
N LYS A 100 -9.98 -1.50 28.04
CA LYS A 100 -8.65 -2.09 28.27
C LYS A 100 -8.25 -3.09 27.17
N LYS A 101 -9.21 -3.87 26.66
CA LYS A 101 -8.96 -4.79 25.53
C LYS A 101 -8.76 -4.02 24.22
N VAL A 102 -9.51 -2.95 24.00
CA VAL A 102 -9.31 -2.07 22.86
C VAL A 102 -7.90 -1.46 22.90
N ASP A 103 -7.47 -0.94 24.05
CA ASP A 103 -6.12 -0.38 24.25
C ASP A 103 -5.01 -1.40 23.94
N SER A 104 -5.18 -2.65 24.37
CA SER A 104 -4.17 -3.70 24.12
C SER A 104 -4.10 -4.07 22.64
N LEU A 105 -5.24 -4.13 21.95
CA LEU A 105 -5.30 -4.37 20.50
C LEU A 105 -4.66 -3.22 19.72
N GLU A 106 -4.93 -1.96 20.10
CA GLU A 106 -4.31 -0.79 19.47
C GLU A 106 -2.79 -0.81 19.64
N LYS A 107 -2.28 -1.17 20.82
CA LYS A 107 -0.83 -1.32 21.05
C LYS A 107 -0.19 -2.41 20.20
N ILE A 108 -0.86 -3.55 20.04
CA ILE A 108 -0.38 -4.64 19.18
C ILE A 108 -0.31 -4.19 17.73
N GLU A 109 -1.33 -3.49 17.25
CA GLU A 109 -1.39 -3.02 15.86
C GLU A 109 -0.34 -1.93 15.58
N LEU A 110 -0.15 -0.99 16.50
CA LEU A 110 0.93 0.00 16.45
C LEU A 110 2.31 -0.67 16.42
N GLY A 111 2.52 -1.71 17.23
CA GLY A 111 3.76 -2.49 17.22
C GLY A 111 4.02 -3.19 15.88
N LYS A 112 2.98 -3.74 15.24
CA LYS A 112 3.08 -4.36 13.91
C LYS A 112 3.37 -3.32 12.82
N GLN A 113 2.72 -2.16 12.86
CA GLN A 113 2.96 -1.08 11.90
C GLN A 113 4.39 -0.54 12.01
N GLY A 114 4.89 -0.30 13.23
CA GLY A 114 6.28 0.09 13.46
C GLY A 114 7.26 -0.96 12.94
N GLY A 115 7.00 -2.24 13.21
CA GLY A 115 7.82 -3.34 12.67
C GLY A 115 7.75 -3.50 11.15
N SER A 116 6.63 -3.13 10.52
CA SER A 116 6.50 -3.14 9.06
C SER A 116 7.24 -1.97 8.41
N GLN A 117 7.21 -0.78 9.02
CA GLN A 117 7.96 0.39 8.56
C GLN A 117 9.48 0.15 8.60
N THR A 118 10.00 -0.43 9.68
CA THR A 118 11.43 -0.78 9.77
C THR A 118 11.86 -1.79 8.70
N LYS A 119 11.03 -2.80 8.41
CA LYS A 119 11.29 -3.77 7.33
C LYS A 119 11.27 -3.11 5.95
N GLU A 120 10.34 -2.19 5.72
CA GLU A 120 10.26 -1.46 4.45
C GLU A 120 11.48 -0.56 4.24
N GLU A 121 11.95 0.13 5.28
CA GLU A 121 13.18 0.93 5.25
C GLU A 121 14.42 0.06 4.95
N GLU A 122 14.51 -1.11 5.58
CA GLU A 122 15.60 -2.06 5.35
C GLU A 122 15.60 -2.60 3.91
N ILE A 123 14.44 -2.98 3.38
CA ILE A 123 14.28 -3.40 1.97
C ILE A 123 14.64 -2.24 1.04
N ARG A 124 14.20 -1.01 1.31
CA ARG A 124 14.56 0.18 0.51
C ARG A 124 16.05 0.44 0.51
N HIS A 125 16.74 0.20 1.63
CA HIS A 125 18.19 0.31 1.71
C HIS A 125 18.86 -0.75 0.83
N GLN A 126 18.42 -2.01 0.92
CA GLN A 126 18.93 -3.10 0.07
C GLN A 126 18.69 -2.83 -1.42
N LEU A 127 17.51 -2.34 -1.80
CA LEU A 127 17.19 -1.98 -3.19
C LEU A 127 18.08 -0.85 -3.74
N LYS A 128 18.47 0.12 -2.91
CA LYS A 128 19.44 1.17 -3.31
C LYS A 128 20.83 0.61 -3.56
N GLN A 129 21.24 -0.43 -2.83
CA GLN A 129 22.51 -1.11 -3.05
C GLN A 129 22.51 -1.99 -4.30
N LEU A 130 21.32 -2.37 -4.79
CA LEU A 130 21.13 -3.11 -6.05
C LEU A 130 21.09 -2.21 -7.29
N ALA A 131 21.28 -0.89 -7.13
CA ALA A 131 21.38 0.01 -8.29
C ALA A 131 22.56 -0.43 -9.18
N PRO A 132 22.35 -0.58 -10.51
CA PRO A 132 23.38 -1.06 -11.41
C PRO A 132 24.60 -0.14 -11.36
N GLU A 133 25.80 -0.74 -11.38
CA GLU A 133 27.07 0.00 -11.47
C GLU A 133 27.01 1.04 -12.60
N PRO A 134 27.62 2.24 -12.40
CA PRO A 134 27.64 3.27 -13.42
C PRO A 134 28.15 2.69 -14.74
N LEU A 135 27.34 2.81 -15.79
CA LEU A 135 27.68 2.39 -17.15
C LEU A 135 29.13 2.80 -17.46
N PRO A 136 30.03 1.84 -17.77
CA PRO A 136 31.40 2.16 -18.12
C PRO A 136 31.42 3.23 -19.21
N ALA A 137 32.28 4.24 -19.05
CA ALA A 137 32.41 5.34 -20.00
C ALA A 137 32.47 4.78 -21.44
N ALA A 138 31.47 5.13 -22.25
CA ALA A 138 31.32 4.61 -23.59
C ALA A 138 32.45 5.13 -24.47
N ILE A 139 33.16 4.23 -25.16
CA ILE A 139 34.19 4.59 -26.12
C ILE A 139 33.50 5.07 -27.40
N GLU A 140 33.64 6.35 -27.73
CA GLU A 140 33.13 6.90 -28.99
C GLU A 140 34.00 6.42 -30.15
N VAL A 141 33.39 5.80 -31.16
CA VAL A 141 34.07 5.26 -32.35
C VAL A 141 33.13 5.26 -33.55
N THR A 142 33.63 5.54 -34.75
CA THR A 142 32.84 5.44 -35.98
C THR A 142 32.79 4.01 -36.52
N VAL A 143 31.83 3.71 -37.41
CA VAL A 143 31.75 2.40 -38.05
C VAL A 143 33.04 2.05 -38.80
N LYS A 144 33.63 3.01 -39.51
CA LYS A 144 34.88 2.82 -40.27
C LYS A 144 36.08 2.61 -39.38
N GLU A 145 36.23 3.39 -38.31
CA GLU A 145 37.33 3.20 -37.35
C GLU A 145 37.27 1.81 -36.71
N LEU A 146 36.05 1.35 -36.37
CA LEU A 146 35.84 0.03 -35.82
C LEU A 146 36.19 -1.07 -36.83
N ALA A 147 35.69 -0.96 -38.07
CA ALA A 147 35.99 -1.92 -39.13
C ALA A 147 37.48 -1.96 -39.48
N SER A 148 38.09 -0.78 -39.68
CA SER A 148 39.51 -0.64 -40.02
C SER A 148 40.43 -1.18 -38.92
N ALA A 149 40.05 -1.02 -37.64
CA ALA A 149 40.81 -1.57 -36.53
C ALA A 149 40.83 -3.10 -36.56
N TYR A 150 39.68 -3.74 -36.80
CA TYR A 150 39.59 -5.20 -36.91
C TYR A 150 40.24 -5.76 -38.18
N GLU A 151 40.20 -5.02 -39.30
CA GLU A 151 40.89 -5.39 -40.54
C GLU A 151 42.43 -5.31 -40.40
N THR A 152 42.93 -4.35 -39.62
CA THR A 152 44.37 -4.13 -39.46
C THR A 152 44.99 -5.10 -38.45
N ASP A 153 44.36 -5.25 -37.28
CA ASP A 153 44.86 -6.05 -36.17
C ASP A 153 43.70 -6.46 -35.25
N GLU A 154 43.17 -7.68 -35.46
CA GLU A 154 42.06 -8.23 -34.68
C GLU A 154 42.40 -8.40 -33.19
N GLU A 155 43.66 -8.68 -32.83
CA GLU A 155 44.09 -8.88 -31.44
C GLU A 155 44.06 -7.56 -30.69
N THR A 156 44.71 -6.53 -31.25
CA THR A 156 44.71 -5.17 -30.67
C THR A 156 43.31 -4.57 -30.65
N ALA A 157 42.49 -4.78 -31.68
CA ALA A 157 41.10 -4.33 -31.70
C ALA A 157 40.23 -5.03 -30.65
N GLY A 158 40.44 -6.34 -30.46
CA GLY A 158 39.81 -7.14 -29.41
C GLY A 158 40.11 -6.62 -28.00
N GLU A 159 41.36 -6.26 -27.70
CA GLU A 159 41.74 -5.66 -26.42
C GLU A 159 41.15 -4.25 -26.23
N ARG A 160 41.10 -3.48 -27.33
CA ARG A 160 40.63 -2.10 -27.29
C ARG A 160 39.12 -2.01 -27.11
N PHE A 161 38.35 -2.83 -27.82
CA PHE A 161 36.89 -2.69 -27.94
C PHE A 161 36.10 -3.88 -27.38
N GLY A 162 36.69 -5.07 -27.31
CA GLY A 162 36.03 -6.29 -26.85
C GLY A 162 35.47 -6.16 -25.43
N ASN A 163 34.22 -6.60 -25.25
CA ASN A 163 33.48 -6.56 -23.98
C ASN A 163 33.28 -5.16 -23.35
N LYS A 164 33.62 -4.07 -24.07
CA LYS A 164 33.40 -2.70 -23.61
C LYS A 164 32.11 -2.12 -24.18
N ILE A 165 31.63 -1.05 -23.56
CA ILE A 165 30.53 -0.24 -24.09
C ILE A 165 31.10 0.70 -25.15
N LEU A 166 30.60 0.60 -26.38
CA LEU A 166 30.94 1.49 -27.48
C LEU A 166 29.76 2.40 -27.77
N LYS A 167 30.04 3.62 -28.23
CA LYS A 167 29.07 4.56 -28.79
C LYS A 167 29.44 4.77 -30.26
N VAL A 168 28.64 4.20 -31.16
CA VAL A 168 28.90 4.12 -32.60
C VAL A 168 27.89 4.96 -33.37
N THR A 169 28.38 5.80 -34.27
CA THR A 169 27.52 6.61 -35.15
C THR A 169 27.61 6.10 -36.59
N GLY A 170 26.47 5.98 -37.25
CA GLY A 170 26.39 5.52 -38.65
C GLY A 170 25.01 5.72 -39.28
N LEU A 171 24.91 5.42 -40.56
CA LEU A 171 23.68 5.46 -41.34
C LEU A 171 22.94 4.13 -41.25
N VAL A 172 21.63 4.18 -40.96
CA VAL A 172 20.77 2.99 -40.89
C VAL A 172 20.57 2.39 -42.28
N GLU A 173 21.09 1.19 -42.52
CA GLU A 173 20.93 0.46 -43.79
C GLU A 173 19.79 -0.55 -43.78
N ARG A 174 19.58 -1.18 -42.63
CA ARG A 174 18.57 -2.22 -42.44
C ARG A 174 18.00 -2.11 -41.04
N ILE A 175 16.69 -2.25 -40.94
CA ILE A 175 15.93 -2.32 -39.69
C ILE A 175 15.15 -3.63 -39.75
N GLU A 176 15.31 -4.48 -38.74
CA GLU A 176 14.60 -5.75 -38.61
C GLU A 176 14.00 -5.84 -37.21
N VAL A 177 12.67 -5.77 -37.16
CA VAL A 177 11.87 -5.88 -35.94
C VAL A 177 10.86 -6.99 -36.18
N LYS A 178 10.98 -8.09 -35.43
CA LYS A 178 10.06 -9.24 -35.49
C LYS A 178 9.72 -9.69 -34.08
N ASP A 179 8.63 -9.15 -33.55
CA ASP A 179 8.10 -9.44 -32.21
C ASP A 179 7.90 -10.96 -31.98
N THR A 180 7.42 -11.70 -32.99
CA THR A 180 7.18 -13.15 -32.86
C THR A 180 8.45 -14.00 -32.69
N LEU A 181 9.63 -13.46 -33.02
CA LEU A 181 10.90 -14.18 -32.98
C LEU A 181 11.92 -13.52 -32.03
N ASP A 182 11.54 -12.44 -31.33
CA ASP A 182 12.43 -11.64 -30.49
C ASP A 182 13.69 -11.16 -31.26
N ILE A 183 13.50 -10.79 -32.53
CA ILE A 183 14.56 -10.32 -33.42
C ILE A 183 14.41 -8.82 -33.60
N ASN A 184 15.23 -8.06 -32.87
CA ASN A 184 15.24 -6.60 -32.89
C ASN A 184 16.66 -6.10 -33.15
N TYR A 185 16.96 -5.73 -34.38
CA TYR A 185 18.28 -5.19 -34.72
C TYR A 185 18.25 -4.18 -35.87
N ILE A 186 19.24 -3.29 -35.85
CA ILE A 186 19.58 -2.45 -37.00
C ILE A 186 20.97 -2.77 -37.50
N THR A 187 21.19 -2.52 -38.78
CA THR A 187 22.53 -2.52 -39.37
C THR A 187 22.87 -1.09 -39.73
N ILE A 188 23.97 -0.59 -39.18
CA ILE A 188 24.50 0.74 -39.50
C ILE A 188 25.78 0.61 -40.32
N SER A 189 25.98 1.53 -41.26
CA SER A 189 27.20 1.61 -42.07
C SER A 189 27.73 3.04 -42.12
N GLU A 190 28.95 3.22 -42.63
CA GLU A 190 29.41 4.53 -43.08
C GLU A 190 29.27 4.61 -44.60
N GLU A 191 28.72 5.71 -45.11
CA GLU A 191 28.56 5.98 -46.56
C GLU A 191 27.80 4.91 -47.38
N GLY A 192 27.05 4.00 -46.73
CA GLY A 192 26.29 2.94 -47.40
C GLY A 192 27.14 1.72 -47.79
N ASP A 193 28.37 1.61 -47.29
CA ASP A 193 29.20 0.43 -47.50
C ASP A 193 28.72 -0.75 -46.64
N LEU A 194 28.09 -1.73 -47.29
CA LEU A 194 27.58 -2.93 -46.62
C LEU A 194 28.69 -3.87 -46.12
N LEU A 195 29.91 -3.76 -46.68
CA LEU A 195 31.06 -4.55 -46.24
C LEU A 195 31.56 -4.11 -44.87
N GLN A 196 31.46 -2.81 -44.57
CA GLN A 196 31.86 -2.23 -43.28
C GLN A 196 30.61 -1.81 -42.51
N SER A 197 29.82 -2.80 -42.08
CA SER A 197 28.59 -2.57 -41.32
C SER A 197 28.63 -3.18 -39.92
N VAL A 198 27.97 -2.49 -38.98
CA VAL A 198 27.82 -2.94 -37.59
C VAL A 198 26.37 -3.34 -37.35
N ARG A 199 26.17 -4.54 -36.83
CA ARG A 199 24.86 -5.02 -36.39
C ARG A 199 24.64 -4.68 -34.93
N CYS A 200 23.65 -3.85 -34.66
CA CYS A 200 23.27 -3.43 -33.32
C CYS A 200 21.99 -4.18 -32.89
N MET A 201 22.11 -5.06 -31.91
CA MET A 201 20.99 -5.83 -31.33
C MET A 201 20.40 -5.08 -30.14
N PHE A 202 19.08 -4.94 -30.12
CA PHE A 202 18.33 -4.21 -29.09
C PHE A 202 17.47 -5.18 -28.29
N ASP A 203 17.27 -4.86 -27.02
CA ASP A 203 16.31 -5.56 -26.18
C ASP A 203 14.88 -5.13 -26.56
N LYS A 204 13.89 -5.99 -26.26
CA LYS A 204 12.47 -5.80 -26.63
C LYS A 204 11.89 -4.44 -26.23
N GLU A 205 12.41 -3.84 -25.17
CA GLU A 205 11.98 -2.56 -24.63
C GLU A 205 12.17 -1.38 -25.61
N HIS A 206 13.03 -1.54 -26.63
CA HIS A 206 13.33 -0.49 -27.62
C HIS A 206 12.65 -0.69 -28.98
N GLU A 207 11.71 -1.65 -29.11
CA GLU A 207 11.00 -1.91 -30.38
C GLU A 207 10.31 -0.66 -30.95
N ASP A 208 9.64 0.12 -30.10
CA ASP A 208 8.94 1.34 -30.51
C ASP A 208 9.90 2.41 -31.06
N GLU A 209 11.12 2.48 -30.54
CA GLU A 209 12.15 3.40 -31.03
C GLU A 209 12.69 2.94 -32.39
N LEU A 210 12.89 1.64 -32.58
CA LEU A 210 13.35 1.06 -33.84
C LEU A 210 12.31 1.24 -34.96
N ASN A 211 11.02 1.13 -34.65
CA ASN A 211 9.92 1.34 -35.60
C ASN A 211 9.81 2.80 -36.10
N GLN A 212 10.41 3.75 -35.37
CA GLN A 212 10.45 5.16 -35.77
C GLN A 212 11.65 5.50 -36.66
N LEU A 213 12.63 4.59 -36.78
CA LEU A 213 13.80 4.80 -37.61
C LEU A 213 13.46 4.66 -39.09
N THR A 214 14.20 5.39 -39.91
CA THR A 214 14.10 5.29 -41.37
C THR A 214 15.44 4.92 -41.97
N LYS A 215 15.40 4.18 -43.08
CA LYS A 215 16.61 3.85 -43.83
C LYS A 215 17.29 5.14 -44.32
N GLY A 216 18.61 5.24 -44.13
CA GLY A 216 19.42 6.43 -44.46
C GLY A 216 19.48 7.47 -43.36
N GLN A 217 18.83 7.26 -42.22
CA GLN A 217 18.93 8.13 -41.05
C GLN A 217 20.29 7.93 -40.35
N THR A 218 20.95 9.02 -39.97
CA THR A 218 22.11 8.96 -39.07
C THR A 218 21.64 8.72 -37.64
N VAL A 219 22.19 7.70 -36.98
CA VAL A 219 21.89 7.36 -35.60
C VAL A 219 23.17 7.13 -34.81
N THR A 220 23.11 7.40 -33.51
CA THR A 220 24.17 7.04 -32.56
C THR A 220 23.65 5.95 -31.63
N VAL A 221 24.36 4.83 -31.60
CA VAL A 221 23.98 3.63 -30.85
C VAL A 221 25.03 3.37 -29.78
N GLN A 222 24.60 3.19 -28.54
CA GLN A 222 25.46 2.77 -27.45
C GLN A 222 25.14 1.34 -27.05
N GLY A 223 26.15 0.49 -26.89
CA GLY A 223 25.93 -0.91 -26.52
C GLY A 223 27.23 -1.65 -26.26
N LYS A 224 27.14 -2.89 -25.78
CA LYS A 224 28.32 -3.72 -25.52
C LYS A 224 28.80 -4.37 -26.82
N PHE A 225 30.08 -4.22 -27.15
CA PHE A 225 30.64 -4.89 -28.32
C PHE A 225 30.88 -6.38 -28.04
N SER A 226 30.32 -7.23 -28.91
CA SER A 226 30.35 -8.69 -28.84
C SER A 226 30.57 -9.30 -30.24
N GLY A 227 31.15 -8.55 -31.17
CA GLY A 227 31.42 -8.95 -32.55
C GLY A 227 32.82 -9.51 -32.76
N SER A 228 33.10 -9.86 -34.02
CA SER A 228 34.42 -10.24 -34.54
C SER A 228 34.64 -9.62 -35.92
N ILE A 229 35.81 -9.82 -36.52
CA ILE A 229 36.13 -9.31 -37.87
C ILE A 229 35.13 -9.75 -38.96
N VAL A 230 34.53 -10.94 -38.80
CA VAL A 230 33.53 -11.48 -39.74
C VAL A 230 32.16 -10.81 -39.56
N GLN A 231 31.86 -10.36 -38.34
CA GLN A 231 30.58 -9.73 -38.02
C GLN A 231 30.74 -8.78 -36.84
N LEU A 232 30.87 -7.49 -37.13
CA LEU A 232 30.85 -6.45 -36.11
C LEU A 232 29.45 -6.40 -35.50
N ARG A 233 29.36 -6.71 -34.21
CA ARG A 233 28.09 -6.88 -33.50
C ARG A 233 28.13 -6.22 -32.14
N MET A 234 27.05 -5.51 -31.81
CA MET A 234 26.79 -4.95 -30.50
C MET A 234 25.50 -5.53 -29.92
N ILE A 235 25.46 -5.71 -28.60
CA ILE A 235 24.33 -6.24 -27.84
C ILE A 235 23.94 -5.28 -26.71
N HIS A 236 22.70 -5.39 -26.22
CA HIS A 236 22.12 -4.45 -25.25
C HIS A 236 22.25 -3.00 -25.74
N CYS A 237 21.90 -2.80 -27.02
CA CYS A 237 22.01 -1.50 -27.66
C CYS A 237 20.87 -0.57 -27.24
N ILE A 238 21.19 0.71 -27.10
CA ILE A 238 20.26 1.81 -26.88
C ILE A 238 20.56 2.93 -27.89
N LEU A 239 19.53 3.64 -28.35
CA LEU A 239 19.72 4.84 -29.16
C LEU A 239 20.06 6.01 -28.26
N VAL A 240 21.14 6.73 -28.58
CA VAL A 240 21.58 7.92 -27.86
C VAL A 240 21.35 9.13 -28.76
N ARG A 241 20.71 10.18 -28.22
CA ARG A 241 20.47 11.45 -28.91
C ARG A 241 21.60 12.44 -28.65
#